data_AF-A0A5J4XRC4-F1
#
_entry.id   AF-A0A5J4XRC4-F1
#
_cell.length_a   1.000
_cell.length_b   1.000
_cell.length_c   1.000
_cell.angle_alpha   90.00
_cell.angle_beta   90.00
_cell.angle_gamma   90.00
#
_symmetry.space_group_name_H-M   'P 1'
#
loop_
_entity.id
_entity.type
_entity.pdbx_description
1 polymer ?
#
loop_
_entity_poly.entity_id
_entity_poly.type
_entity_poly.pdbx_seq_one_letter_code
_entity_poly.pdbx_strand_id
1 'polypeptide(L)'
;MLTDKDAQHIASELRSRRSAAGKRKLKASKPLKVLPRTSNADTTNEDTDVKRAALNQTLQVLELLPANSAYARHRRVIIQKALDLLDAERSATQDSELEELLKRLDIN
;
A
#
# COMPACT_ATOMS: atom_id res chain seq x y z
N MET A 1 26.99 -16.29 35.14
CA MET A 1 27.22 -14.84 35.22
C MET A 1 28.23 -14.49 34.15
N LEU A 2 27.90 -13.57 33.25
CA LEU A 2 28.79 -13.14 32.17
C LEU A 2 29.90 -12.29 32.79
N THR A 3 31.16 -12.62 32.55
CA THR A 3 32.28 -11.90 33.18
C THR A 3 32.62 -10.64 32.39
N ASP A 4 33.14 -9.59 33.04
CA ASP A 4 33.50 -8.33 32.36
C ASP A 4 34.48 -8.54 31.20
N LYS A 5 35.28 -9.61 31.24
CA LYS A 5 36.20 -9.98 30.15
C LYS A 5 35.46 -10.46 28.90
N ASP A 6 34.35 -11.17 29.08
CA ASP A 6 33.52 -11.66 27.97
C ASP A 6 32.82 -10.50 27.26
N ALA A 7 32.33 -9.52 28.03
CA ALA A 7 31.71 -8.31 27.49
C ALA A 7 32.70 -7.47 26.67
N GLN A 8 33.95 -7.34 27.12
CA GLN A 8 34.99 -6.62 26.40
C GLN A 8 35.39 -7.31 25.09
N HIS A 9 35.44 -8.65 25.07
CA HIS A 9 35.74 -9.42 23.87
C HIS A 9 34.62 -9.31 22.83
N ILE A 10 33.36 -9.31 23.26
CA ILE A 10 32.21 -9.11 22.35
C ILE A 10 32.23 -7.68 21.76
N ALA A 11 32.57 -6.68 22.57
CA ALA A 11 32.63 -5.30 22.11
C ALA A 11 33.75 -5.06 21.07
N SER A 12 34.91 -5.69 21.25
CA SER A 12 36.01 -5.60 20.29
C SER A 12 35.68 -6.32 18.97
N GLU A 13 35.04 -7.49 19.04
CA GLU A 13 34.55 -8.25 17.88
C GLU A 13 33.54 -7.43 17.05
N LEU A 14 32.56 -6.79 17.71
CA LEU A 14 31.56 -5.95 17.05
C LEU A 14 32.18 -4.69 16.43
N ARG A 15 33.18 -4.09 17.09
CA ARG A 15 33.88 -2.90 16.58
C ARG A 15 34.75 -3.23 15.36
N SER A 16 35.35 -4.43 15.33
CA SER A 16 36.10 -4.93 14.18
C SER A 16 35.18 -5.21 12.98
N ARG A 17 33.98 -5.74 13.20
CA ARG A 17 32.98 -5.95 12.13
C ARG A 17 32.43 -4.66 11.53
N ARG A 18 32.39 -3.56 12.30
CA ARG A 18 31.94 -2.24 11.80
C ARG A 18 32.98 -1.53 10.91
N SER A 19 34.22 -1.98 10.87
CA SER A 19 35.28 -1.35 10.06
C SER A 19 35.34 -1.84 8.60
N ALA A 20 34.47 -2.78 8.21
CA ALA A 20 34.39 -3.28 6.85
C ALA A 20 33.94 -2.19 5.87
N ALA A 21 34.91 -1.57 5.18
CA ALA A 21 35.05 -1.44 3.72
C ALA A 21 33.78 -1.34 2.84
N GLY A 22 32.68 -0.79 3.34
CA GLY A 22 31.37 -0.77 2.67
C GLY A 22 30.96 0.58 2.10
N LYS A 23 31.77 1.63 2.22
CA LYS A 23 31.51 2.92 1.57
C LYS A 23 31.89 2.83 0.09
N ARG A 24 31.21 1.97 -0.66
CA ARG A 24 31.12 2.14 -2.12
C ARG A 24 30.43 3.48 -2.31
N LYS A 25 31.21 4.49 -2.71
CA LYS A 25 30.67 5.75 -3.23
C LYS A 25 29.67 5.37 -4.32
N LEU A 26 28.38 5.46 -4.01
CA LEU A 26 27.34 5.49 -5.03
C LEU A 26 27.69 6.71 -5.87
N LYS A 27 28.29 6.49 -7.04
CA LYS A 27 28.47 7.55 -8.02
C LYS A 27 27.06 8.08 -8.24
N ALA A 28 26.87 9.38 -7.99
CA ALA A 28 25.62 10.07 -8.24
C ALA A 28 25.15 9.71 -9.65
N SER A 29 24.23 8.75 -9.74
CA SER A 29 23.51 8.49 -10.96
C SER A 29 22.78 9.79 -11.26
N LYS A 30 22.86 10.23 -12.53
CA LYS A 30 22.18 11.42 -13.05
C LYS A 30 20.78 11.51 -12.41
N PRO A 31 20.37 12.68 -11.89
CA PRO A 31 19.04 12.82 -11.33
C PRO A 31 18.05 12.33 -12.39
N LEU A 32 17.15 11.43 -11.99
CA LEU A 32 16.08 10.97 -12.85
C LEU A 32 15.43 12.21 -13.45
N LYS A 33 15.45 12.29 -14.78
CA LYS A 33 14.79 13.35 -15.52
C LYS A 33 13.31 13.19 -15.20
N VAL A 34 12.83 13.97 -14.22
CA VAL A 34 11.42 14.05 -13.90
C VAL A 34 10.76 14.50 -15.19
N LEU A 35 10.12 13.55 -15.87
CA LEU A 35 9.32 13.85 -17.04
C LEU A 35 8.29 14.89 -16.60
N PRO A 36 8.12 16.00 -17.34
CA PRO A 36 7.01 16.90 -17.07
C PRO A 36 5.74 16.06 -17.15
N ARG A 37 5.05 15.95 -16.01
CA ARG A 37 3.74 15.34 -15.89
C ARG A 37 2.84 16.17 -16.80
N THR A 38 2.67 15.73 -18.04
CA THR A 38 1.88 16.44 -19.03
C THR A 38 0.47 16.53 -18.50
N SER A 39 0.11 17.72 -18.06
CA SER A 39 -1.24 18.17 -17.81
C SER A 39 -2.05 17.98 -19.08
N ASN A 40 -2.75 16.85 -19.22
CA ASN A 40 -3.75 16.63 -20.26
C ASN A 40 -4.88 15.80 -19.65
N ALA A 41 -5.92 16.52 -19.22
CA ALA A 41 -7.34 16.15 -19.13
C ALA A 41 -7.75 14.68 -19.37
N ASP A 42 -7.39 13.76 -18.48
CA ASP A 42 -8.00 12.42 -18.37
C ASP A 42 -7.95 11.87 -16.92
N THR A 43 -8.00 12.77 -15.93
CA THR A 43 -7.79 12.46 -14.50
C THR A 43 -8.89 11.61 -13.88
N THR A 44 -10.06 11.49 -14.50
CA THR A 44 -11.19 10.73 -13.95
C THR A 44 -11.02 9.23 -14.08
N ASN A 45 -10.41 8.74 -15.16
CA ASN A 45 -10.33 7.30 -15.44
C ASN A 45 -9.23 6.61 -14.63
N GLU A 46 -8.06 7.25 -14.51
CA GLU A 46 -6.95 6.76 -13.67
C GLU A 46 -7.36 6.64 -12.20
N ASP A 47 -8.11 7.60 -11.66
CA ASP A 47 -8.58 7.56 -10.27
C ASP A 47 -9.61 6.44 -10.06
N THR A 48 -10.47 6.16 -11.03
CA THR A 48 -11.41 5.03 -10.96
C THR A 48 -10.71 3.68 -11.06
N ASP A 49 -9.69 3.57 -11.91
CA ASP A 49 -8.92 2.33 -12.07
C ASP A 49 -8.11 2.01 -10.81
N VAL A 50 -7.52 3.01 -10.16
CA VAL A 50 -6.83 2.86 -8.87
C VAL A 50 -7.79 2.39 -7.78
N LYS A 51 -8.98 3.01 -7.68
CA LYS A 51 -10.02 2.61 -6.71
C LYS A 51 -10.50 1.18 -6.97
N ARG A 52 -10.70 0.81 -8.24
CA ARG A 52 -11.09 -0.55 -8.64
C ARG A 52 -10.01 -1.57 -8.26
N ALA A 53 -8.74 -1.26 -8.50
CA ALA A 53 -7.63 -2.12 -8.13
C ALA A 53 -7.54 -2.33 -6.61
N ALA A 54 -7.72 -1.26 -5.82
CA ALA A 54 -7.75 -1.35 -4.36
C ALA A 54 -8.91 -2.23 -3.86
N LEU A 55 -10.11 -2.07 -4.41
CA LEU A 55 -11.28 -2.91 -4.08
C LEU A 55 -11.01 -4.39 -4.38
N ASN A 56 -10.44 -4.70 -5.53
CA ASN A 56 -10.07 -6.07 -5.93
C ASN A 56 -9.02 -6.69 -5.00
N GLN A 57 -7.99 -5.92 -4.60
CA GLN A 57 -7.01 -6.39 -3.61
C GLN A 57 -7.67 -6.69 -2.27
N THR A 58 -8.57 -5.82 -1.82
CA THR A 58 -9.32 -6.02 -0.57
C THR A 58 -10.16 -7.29 -0.65
N LEU A 59 -10.79 -7.57 -1.80
CA LEU A 59 -11.57 -8.76 -2.05
C LEU A 59 -10.71 -10.03 -1.97
N GLN A 60 -9.53 -10.04 -2.60
CA GLN A 60 -8.57 -11.15 -2.49
C GLN A 60 -8.14 -11.41 -1.03
N VAL A 61 -7.92 -10.36 -0.25
CA VAL A 61 -7.62 -10.50 1.19
C VAL A 61 -8.80 -11.14 1.94
N LEU A 62 -10.05 -10.81 1.57
CA LEU A 62 -11.24 -11.42 2.16
C LEU A 62 -11.47 -12.88 1.73
N GLU A 63 -10.84 -13.35 0.66
CA GLU A 63 -10.89 -14.76 0.26
C GLU A 63 -10.04 -15.65 1.17
N LEU A 64 -9.02 -15.09 1.82
CA LEU A 64 -8.20 -15.79 2.80
C LEU A 64 -8.91 -15.98 4.15
N LEU A 65 -10.03 -15.29 4.38
CA LEU A 65 -10.81 -15.41 5.60
C LEU A 65 -11.73 -16.63 5.58
N PRO A 66 -12.00 -17.24 6.75
CA PRO A 66 -12.98 -18.32 6.87
C PRO A 66 -14.35 -17.92 6.32
N ALA A 67 -14.99 -18.81 5.56
CA ALA A 67 -16.27 -18.55 4.89
C ALA A 67 -17.42 -18.20 5.85
N ASN A 68 -17.34 -18.63 7.11
CA ASN A 68 -18.32 -18.31 8.15
C ASN A 68 -18.13 -16.92 8.79
N SER A 69 -17.04 -16.21 8.46
CA SER A 69 -16.75 -14.89 8.99
C SER A 69 -17.86 -13.89 8.63
N ALA A 70 -18.56 -13.39 9.64
CA ALA A 70 -19.56 -12.35 9.47
C ALA A 70 -18.94 -11.06 8.91
N TYR A 71 -17.72 -10.73 9.34
CA TYR A 71 -16.95 -9.60 8.82
C TYR A 71 -16.67 -9.75 7.32
N ALA A 72 -16.19 -10.91 6.88
CA ALA A 72 -15.89 -11.15 5.47
C ALA A 72 -17.14 -11.04 4.59
N ARG A 73 -18.28 -11.61 5.04
CA ARG A 73 -19.56 -11.48 4.35
C ARG A 73 -20.01 -10.03 4.23
N HIS A 74 -19.99 -9.29 5.34
CA HIS A 74 -20.38 -7.87 5.34
C HIS A 74 -19.48 -7.03 4.43
N ARG A 75 -18.15 -7.20 4.52
CA ARG A 75 -17.18 -6.44 3.73
C ARG A 75 -17.28 -6.77 2.24
N ARG A 76 -17.53 -8.03 1.85
CA ARG A 76 -17.77 -8.41 0.44
C ARG A 76 -18.98 -7.69 -0.16
N VAL A 77 -20.08 -7.57 0.58
CA VAL A 77 -21.28 -6.86 0.09
C VAL A 77 -20.98 -5.38 -0.16
N ILE A 78 -20.21 -4.74 0.73
CA ILE A 78 -19.81 -3.33 0.57
C ILE A 78 -18.89 -3.17 -0.65
N ILE A 79 -17.89 -4.04 -0.81
CA ILE A 79 -16.96 -4.00 -1.94
C ILE A 79 -17.70 -4.21 -3.26
N GLN A 80 -18.61 -5.17 -3.33
CA GLN A 80 -19.39 -5.42 -4.54
C GLN A 80 -20.22 -4.19 -4.92
N LYS A 81 -20.91 -3.58 -3.97
CA LYS A 81 -21.65 -2.32 -4.21
C LYS A 81 -20.75 -1.20 -4.72
N ALA A 82 -19.55 -1.04 -4.16
CA ALA A 82 -18.62 -0.03 -4.62
C ALA A 82 -18.11 -0.29 -6.06
N LEU A 83 -17.90 -1.56 -6.42
CA LEU A 83 -17.54 -1.95 -7.79
C LEU A 83 -18.70 -1.70 -8.78
N ASP A 84 -19.92 -2.06 -8.39
CA ASP A 84 -21.11 -1.85 -9.23
C ASP A 84 -21.33 -0.35 -9.49
N LEU A 85 -21.09 0.51 -8.49
CA LEU A 85 -21.13 1.97 -8.66
C LEU A 85 -19.97 2.50 -9.52
N LEU A 86 -18.79 1.85 -9.50
CA LEU A 86 -17.67 2.24 -10.35
C LEU A 86 -17.92 1.93 -11.83
N ASP A 87 -18.62 0.84 -12.13
CA ASP A 87 -18.92 0.38 -13.49
C ASP A 87 -20.17 1.05 -14.12
N ALA A 88 -20.99 1.75 -13.33
CA ALA A 88 -22.20 2.44 -13.79
C ALA A 88 -21.96 3.92 -14.17
N GLU A 89 -22.80 4.47 -15.05
CA GLU A 89 -22.92 5.93 -15.22
C GLU A 89 -23.49 6.54 -13.93
N ARG A 90 -22.64 7.22 -13.15
CA ARG A 90 -22.99 7.71 -11.82
C ARG A 90 -23.74 9.04 -11.86
N SER A 91 -24.78 9.13 -11.04
CA SER A 91 -25.39 10.39 -10.61
C SER A 91 -24.62 11.00 -9.42
N ALA A 92 -24.77 12.31 -9.17
CA ALA A 92 -24.13 12.99 -8.04
C ALA A 92 -24.46 12.35 -6.67
N THR A 93 -25.65 11.75 -6.52
CA THR A 93 -26.02 11.01 -5.31
C THR A 93 -25.24 9.69 -5.18
N GLN A 94 -25.03 8.99 -6.29
CA GLN A 94 -24.24 7.74 -6.35
C GLN A 94 -22.75 8.00 -6.14
N ASP A 95 -22.23 9.14 -6.59
CA ASP A 95 -20.86 9.56 -6.27
C ASP A 95 -20.67 9.75 -4.76
N SER A 96 -21.64 10.39 -4.08
CA SER A 96 -21.57 10.57 -2.63
C SER A 96 -21.69 9.25 -1.86
N GLU A 97 -22.53 8.33 -2.34
CA GLU A 97 -22.64 6.98 -1.78
C GLU A 97 -21.34 6.20 -1.97
N LEU A 98 -20.74 6.26 -3.17
CA LEU A 98 -19.47 5.61 -3.46
C LEU A 98 -18.36 6.13 -2.55
N GLU A 99 -18.29 7.44 -2.33
CA GLU A 99 -17.30 8.03 -1.44
C GLU A 99 -17.48 7.57 0.02
N GLU A 100 -18.73 7.45 0.50
CA GLU A 100 -19.01 6.90 1.83
C GLU A 100 -18.59 5.42 1.93
N LEU A 101 -18.88 4.62 0.90
CA LEU A 101 -18.47 3.22 0.86
C LEU A 101 -16.94 3.08 0.89
N LEU A 102 -16.22 3.89 0.10
CA LEU A 102 -14.75 3.89 0.08
C LEU A 102 -14.16 4.28 1.45
N LYS A 103 -14.73 5.28 2.12
CA LYS A 103 -14.35 5.66 3.50
C LYS A 103 -14.55 4.51 4.49
N ARG A 104 -15.68 3.79 4.41
CA ARG A 104 -15.94 2.60 5.25
C ARG A 104 -14.97 1.45 4.95
N LEU A 105 -14.41 1.44 3.74
CA LEU A 105 -13.43 0.46 3.30
C LEU A 105 -11.98 0.88 3.58
N ASP A 106 -11.75 2.09 4.11
CA ASP A 106 -10.44 2.70 4.31
C ASP A 106 -9.63 2.82 2.99
N ILE A 107 -10.34 3.03 1.88
CA ILE A 107 -9.75 3.22 0.54
C ILE A 107 -9.86 4.72 0.21
N ASN A 108 -8.72 5.42 0.12
CA ASN A 108 -8.62 6.85 -0.24
C ASN A 108 -7.80 7.03 -1.50
#